data_AF-A0A9Q9HQG9-F1
#
_entry.id   AF-A0A9Q9HQG9-F1
#
_cell.length_a   1.000
_cell.length_b   1.000
_cell.length_c   1.000
_cell.angle_alpha   90.00
_cell.angle_beta   90.00
_cell.angle_gamma   90.00
#
_symmetry.space_group_name_H-M   'P 1'
#
loop_
_entity.id
_entity.type
_entity.pdbx_description
1 polymer ?
#
loop_
_entity_poly.entity_id
_entity_poly.type
_entity_poly.pdbx_seq_one_letter_code
_entity_poly.pdbx_strand_id
1 'polypeptide(L)'
;MKEQSIEPQIPVFDKPARKDGAFPYTEFIYDPDTDAYQFPGGRELRPYWRDIPQGRPKFDKDRVKRYQARKQDCAACPPRPKCTPCRIVRKISLSKHKRARQKAREIAATVAYVASNRKRKHNLPGPPLMRFSARKKR
;
A
#
# COMPACT_ATOMS: atom_id res chain seq x y z
N MET A 1 -18.38 14.69 4.96
CA MET A 1 -18.41 13.27 4.53
C MET A 1 -18.72 12.45 5.76
N LYS A 2 -19.98 12.03 5.93
CA LYS A 2 -20.40 11.19 7.06
C LYS A 2 -19.74 9.81 6.89
N GLU A 3 -18.98 9.37 7.89
CA GLU A 3 -18.48 8.00 7.96
C GLU A 3 -19.66 7.09 8.27
N GLN A 4 -20.32 6.57 7.23
CA GLN A 4 -21.29 5.50 7.42
C GLN A 4 -20.52 4.26 7.86
N SER A 5 -20.91 3.67 9.00
CA SER A 5 -20.33 2.46 9.58
C SER A 5 -20.73 1.23 8.77
N ILE A 6 -20.39 1.22 7.48
CA ILE A 6 -20.59 0.07 6.60
C ILE A 6 -19.35 -0.81 6.75
N GLU A 7 -19.55 -2.02 7.26
CA GLU A 7 -18.49 -3.00 7.36
C GLU A 7 -18.01 -3.39 5.95
N PRO A 8 -16.72 -3.24 5.61
CA PRO A 8 -16.22 -3.53 4.27
C PRO A 8 -16.28 -5.04 3.98
N GLN A 9 -17.34 -5.47 3.29
CA GLN A 9 -17.52 -6.86 2.88
C GLN A 9 -16.63 -7.25 1.67
N ILE A 10 -16.11 -6.28 0.93
CA ILE A 10 -15.21 -6.51 -0.21
C ILE A 10 -13.75 -6.50 0.29
N PRO A 11 -12.96 -7.55 0.01
CA PRO A 11 -11.60 -7.64 0.52
C PRO A 11 -10.71 -6.61 -0.19
N VAL A 12 -9.85 -5.95 0.58
CA VAL A 12 -8.87 -5.00 0.03
C VAL A 12 -7.68 -5.78 -0.52
N PHE A 13 -7.45 -5.67 -1.84
CA PHE A 13 -6.26 -6.24 -2.47
C PHE A 13 -5.08 -5.26 -2.35
N ASP A 14 -4.19 -5.53 -1.40
CA ASP A 14 -2.95 -4.76 -1.21
C ASP A 14 -1.72 -5.60 -1.60
N LYS A 15 -0.68 -4.94 -2.11
CA LYS A 15 0.63 -5.54 -2.41
C LYS A 15 1.67 -4.99 -1.43
N PRO A 16 1.82 -5.57 -0.23
CA PRO A 16 2.70 -5.02 0.80
C PRO A 16 4.18 -5.22 0.49
N ALA A 17 4.52 -6.37 -0.10
CA ALA A 17 5.87 -6.71 -0.53
C ALA A 17 6.12 -6.26 -1.98
N ARG A 18 7.31 -5.71 -2.23
CA ARG A 18 7.77 -5.43 -3.58
C ARG A 18 8.30 -6.73 -4.19
N LYS A 19 7.97 -6.98 -5.46
CA LYS A 19 8.53 -8.11 -6.22
C LYS A 19 10.03 -7.99 -6.43
N ASP A 20 10.54 -6.76 -6.39
CA ASP A 20 11.93 -6.41 -6.72
C ASP A 20 12.93 -6.71 -5.59
N GLY A 21 12.53 -7.41 -4.51
CA GLY A 21 13.39 -7.70 -3.35
C GLY A 21 13.79 -6.49 -2.50
N ALA A 22 13.34 -5.29 -2.89
CA ALA A 22 13.60 -4.06 -2.16
C ALA A 22 12.82 -4.03 -0.85
N PHE A 23 13.39 -3.38 0.17
CA PHE A 23 12.80 -3.28 1.50
C PHE A 23 11.32 -2.90 1.43
N PRO A 24 10.41 -3.68 2.02
CA PRO A 24 9.00 -3.38 2.06
C PRO A 24 8.73 -2.19 2.97
N TYR A 25 7.53 -1.63 2.89
CA TYR A 25 7.12 -0.53 3.77
C TYR A 25 7.11 -0.93 5.26
N THR A 26 6.93 -2.22 5.57
CA THR A 26 6.86 -2.75 6.94
C THR A 26 8.16 -2.65 7.72
N GLU A 27 9.30 -2.54 7.04
CA GLU A 27 10.60 -2.33 7.71
C GLU A 27 10.85 -0.86 8.11
N PHE A 28 9.98 0.06 7.70
CA PHE A 28 10.09 1.46 8.05
C PHE A 28 9.23 1.76 9.28
N ILE A 29 9.83 2.37 10.28
CA ILE A 29 9.14 2.76 11.53
C ILE A 29 8.60 4.18 11.34
N TYR A 30 7.32 4.39 11.63
CA TYR A 30 6.71 5.73 11.58
C TYR A 30 6.89 6.43 12.91
N ASP A 31 7.52 7.61 12.88
CA ASP A 31 7.63 8.51 14.00
C ASP A 31 6.51 9.57 13.91
N PRO A 32 5.55 9.58 14.86
CA PRO A 32 4.45 10.54 14.87
C PRO A 32 4.89 11.96 15.22
N ASP A 33 5.99 12.14 15.95
CA ASP A 33 6.41 13.44 16.49
C ASP A 33 7.05 14.30 15.39
N THR A 34 7.92 13.69 14.59
CA THR A 34 8.56 14.36 13.45
C THR A 34 7.83 14.16 12.13
N ASP A 35 6.73 13.39 12.13
CA ASP A 35 5.99 13.01 10.92
C ASP A 35 6.92 12.43 9.83
N ALA A 36 7.73 11.45 10.23
CA ALA A 36 8.78 10.87 9.39
C ALA A 36 8.76 9.34 9.44
N TYR A 37 9.33 8.71 8.41
CA TYR A 37 9.66 7.28 8.47
C TYR A 37 11.15 7.09 8.70
N GLN A 38 11.49 6.36 9.74
CA GLN A 38 12.84 5.92 10.03
C GLN A 38 13.16 4.68 9.19
N PHE A 39 14.20 4.77 8.38
CA PHE A 39 14.78 3.65 7.65
C PHE A 39 15.81 2.93 8.53
N PRO A 40 15.88 1.59 8.54
CA PRO A 40 16.87 0.83 9.33
C PRO A 40 18.33 1.23 9.09
N GLY A 41 18.64 1.84 7.94
CA GLY A 41 19.95 2.43 7.66
C GLY A 41 20.18 3.83 8.25
N GLY A 42 19.43 4.22 9.29
CA GLY A 42 19.61 5.46 10.05
C GLY A 42 19.20 6.75 9.32
N ARG A 43 18.42 6.66 8.24
CA ARG A 43 18.02 7.82 7.42
C ARG A 43 16.51 8.00 7.45
N GLU A 44 16.05 9.24 7.41
CA GLU A 44 14.63 9.57 7.47
C GLU A 44 14.00 9.77 6.10
N LEU A 45 12.71 9.48 6.02
CA LEU A 45 11.85 9.88 4.91
C LEU A 45 10.79 10.84 5.42
N ARG A 46 10.85 12.07 4.95
CA ARG A 46 9.91 13.14 5.31
C ARG A 46 8.99 13.45 4.13
N PRO A 47 7.78 13.96 4.37
CA PRO A 47 6.90 14.39 3.29
C PRO A 47 7.47 15.62 2.58
N TYR A 48 8.07 16.51 3.36
CA TYR A 48 8.68 17.75 2.91
C TYR A 48 10.01 17.95 3.63
N TRP A 49 11.02 18.42 2.90
CA TRP A 49 12.38 18.63 3.43
C TRP A 49 12.74 20.10 3.64
N ARG A 50 11.84 20.99 3.23
CA ARG A 50 11.96 22.43 3.37
C ARG A 50 10.79 22.89 4.21
N ASP A 51 11.10 23.65 5.25
CA ASP A 51 10.09 24.32 6.05
C ASP A 51 9.55 25.48 5.22
N ILE A 52 8.22 25.54 5.10
CA ILE A 52 7.53 26.61 4.39
C ILE A 52 6.54 27.25 5.36
N PRO A 53 6.54 28.58 5.51
CA PRO A 53 5.74 29.28 6.51
C PRO A 53 4.22 29.14 6.29
N GLN A 54 3.76 29.01 5.04
CA GLN A 54 2.32 28.95 4.73
C GLN A 54 1.62 27.62 5.07
N GLY A 55 2.33 26.66 5.66
CA GLY A 55 1.78 25.33 5.90
C GLY A 55 1.49 24.58 4.59
N ARG A 56 1.47 23.25 4.65
CA ARG A 56 1.11 22.42 3.49
C ARG A 56 -0.10 21.56 3.82
N PRO A 57 -0.97 21.30 2.83
CA PRO A 57 -2.03 20.33 3.03
C PRO A 57 -1.43 18.97 3.40
N LYS A 58 -2.04 18.29 4.38
CA LYS A 58 -1.56 17.00 4.89
C LYS A 58 -1.57 15.90 3.83
N PHE A 59 -2.42 16.01 2.82
CA PHE A 59 -2.54 15.07 1.71
C PHE A 59 -2.63 15.84 0.39
N ASP A 60 -2.09 15.25 -0.68
CA ASP A 60 -2.23 15.79 -2.03
C ASP A 60 -3.69 15.64 -2.53
N LYS A 61 -3.99 16.20 -3.71
CA LYS A 61 -5.30 16.07 -4.40
C LYS A 61 -5.75 14.62 -4.53
N ASP A 62 -4.80 13.69 -4.71
CA ASP A 62 -5.03 12.24 -4.80
C ASP A 62 -5.36 11.57 -3.45
N ARG A 63 -5.44 12.34 -2.35
CA ARG A 63 -5.59 11.83 -0.97
C ARG A 63 -4.45 10.88 -0.56
N VAL A 64 -3.27 11.11 -1.10
CA VAL A 64 -2.03 10.39 -0.79
C VAL A 64 -1.03 11.38 -0.22
N LYS A 65 -0.30 10.96 0.81
CA LYS A 65 0.82 11.67 1.38
C LYS A 65 2.10 10.93 1.03
N ARG A 66 3.06 11.60 0.42
CA ARG A 66 4.28 10.98 -0.12
C ARG A 66 5.45 11.33 0.77
N TYR A 67 6.11 10.33 1.33
CA TYR A 67 7.34 10.46 2.11
C TYR A 67 8.52 10.07 1.23
N GLN A 68 9.58 10.87 1.22
CA GLN A 68 10.75 10.62 0.38
C GLN A 68 12.04 10.92 1.13
N ALA A 69 13.09 10.16 0.84
CA ALA A 69 14.44 10.47 1.31
C ALA A 69 15.04 11.62 0.48
N ARG A 70 16.04 12.34 1.02
CA ARG A 70 16.84 13.26 0.19
C ARG A 70 17.70 12.46 -0.79
N LYS A 71 17.98 13.07 -1.95
CA LYS A 71 18.85 12.46 -2.98
C LYS A 71 20.26 12.19 -2.46
N GLN A 72 20.83 13.16 -1.76
CA GLN A 72 22.17 13.05 -1.15
C GLN A 72 22.19 11.92 -0.11
N ASP A 73 21.13 11.80 0.68
CA ASP A 73 21.03 10.75 1.69
C ASP A 73 20.98 9.35 1.09
N CYS A 74 20.19 9.16 0.03
CA CYS A 74 20.19 7.89 -0.69
C CYS A 74 21.50 7.60 -1.44
N ALA A 75 22.26 8.63 -1.83
CA ALA A 75 23.54 8.44 -2.52
C ALA A 75 24.62 7.89 -1.58
N ALA A 76 24.68 8.39 -0.35
CA ALA A 76 25.63 7.96 0.67
C ALA A 76 25.13 6.80 1.55
N CYS A 77 24.10 6.06 1.12
CA CYS A 77 23.48 4.99 1.90
C CYS A 77 24.11 3.62 1.56
N PRO A 78 24.69 2.89 2.53
CA PRO A 78 25.31 1.58 2.27
C PRO A 78 24.37 0.55 1.62
N PRO A 79 23.12 0.36 2.08
CA PRO A 79 22.19 -0.58 1.46
C PRO A 79 21.40 0.00 0.26
N ARG A 80 21.91 1.04 -0.41
CA ARG A 80 21.29 1.63 -1.62
C ARG A 80 20.89 0.61 -2.70
N PRO A 81 21.74 -0.35 -3.14
CA PRO A 81 21.36 -1.28 -4.22
C PRO A 81 20.14 -2.12 -3.88
N LYS A 82 19.99 -2.53 -2.61
CA LYS A 82 18.81 -3.26 -2.12
C LYS A 82 17.61 -2.33 -1.88
N CYS A 83 17.81 -1.13 -1.37
CA CYS A 83 16.72 -0.22 -1.01
C CYS A 83 16.02 0.40 -2.24
N THR A 84 16.80 0.76 -3.25
CA THR A 84 16.34 1.47 -4.45
C THR A 84 16.97 0.89 -5.73
N PRO A 85 16.59 -0.33 -6.15
CA PRO A 85 17.23 -1.00 -7.29
C PRO A 85 17.04 -0.25 -8.62
N CYS A 86 15.83 0.28 -8.88
CA CYS A 86 15.49 0.97 -10.13
C CYS A 86 15.20 2.47 -9.96
N ARG A 87 15.50 3.06 -8.79
CA ARG A 87 15.12 4.45 -8.48
C ARG A 87 16.28 5.18 -7.81
N ILE A 88 16.31 6.50 -7.96
CA ILE A 88 17.36 7.35 -7.35
C ILE A 88 17.10 7.56 -5.85
N VAL A 89 15.83 7.66 -5.46
CA VAL A 89 15.39 7.93 -4.08
C VAL A 89 14.31 6.95 -3.64
N ARG A 90 14.33 6.63 -2.34
CA ARG A 90 13.26 5.85 -1.73
C ARG A 90 12.04 6.75 -1.51
N LYS A 91 10.87 6.25 -1.92
CA LYS A 91 9.57 6.92 -1.75
C LYS A 91 8.55 5.96 -1.16
N ILE A 92 7.74 6.45 -0.25
CA ILE A 92 6.64 5.75 0.40
C ILE A 92 5.37 6.58 0.25
N SER A 93 4.31 5.98 -0.28
CA SER A 93 3.02 6.63 -0.46
C SER A 93 2.03 6.14 0.58
N LEU A 94 1.52 7.04 1.41
CA LEU A 94 0.56 6.78 2.46
C LEU A 94 -0.82 7.31 2.05
N SER A 95 -1.80 6.41 1.86
CA SER A 95 -3.18 6.85 1.60
C SER A 95 -3.82 7.46 2.85
N LYS A 96 -4.66 8.50 2.68
CA LYS A 96 -5.54 9.03 3.73
C LYS A 96 -6.41 7.95 4.36
N HIS A 97 -6.79 6.95 3.57
CA HIS A 97 -7.65 5.86 4.01
C HIS A 97 -6.86 4.66 4.57
N LYS A 98 -5.58 4.81 4.94
CA LYS A 98 -4.75 3.73 5.50
C LYS A 98 -5.44 3.02 6.68
N ARG A 99 -6.00 3.78 7.63
CA ARG A 99 -6.70 3.23 8.79
C ARG A 99 -7.95 2.44 8.40
N ALA A 100 -8.74 2.94 7.47
CA ALA A 100 -9.92 2.24 6.95
C ALA A 100 -9.53 0.92 6.25
N ARG A 101 -8.44 0.93 5.47
CA ARG A 101 -7.90 -0.29 4.85
C ARG A 101 -7.39 -1.28 5.89
N GLN A 102 -6.73 -0.81 6.94
CA GLN A 102 -6.24 -1.67 8.01
C GLN A 102 -7.39 -2.35 8.75
N LYS A 103 -8.44 -1.59 9.13
CA LYS A 103 -9.67 -2.17 9.70
C LYS A 103 -10.31 -3.21 8.77
N ALA A 104 -10.37 -2.93 7.46
CA ALA A 104 -10.89 -3.88 6.48
C ALA A 104 -10.09 -5.19 6.45
N ARG A 105 -8.77 -5.14 6.67
CA ARG A 105 -7.92 -6.34 6.78
C ARG A 105 -8.20 -7.13 8.04
N GLU A 106 -8.35 -6.45 9.17
CA GLU A 106 -8.67 -7.07 10.45
C GLU A 106 -10.01 -7.81 10.37
N ILE A 107 -11.03 -7.17 9.78
CA ILE A 107 -12.33 -7.79 9.51
C ILE A 107 -12.19 -8.96 8.54
N ALA A 108 -11.42 -8.78 7.46
CA ALA A 108 -11.25 -9.83 6.46
C ALA A 108 -10.56 -11.09 6.98
N ALA A 109 -9.76 -10.96 8.05
CA ALA A 109 -9.11 -12.07 8.73
C ALA A 109 -10.06 -12.88 9.65
N THR A 110 -11.27 -12.36 9.94
CA THR A 110 -12.23 -13.05 10.81
C THR A 110 -12.89 -14.24 10.12
N VAL A 111 -13.22 -15.28 10.91
CA VAL A 111 -13.87 -16.50 10.42
C VAL A 111 -15.26 -16.21 9.82
N ALA A 112 -16.03 -15.32 10.47
CA ALA A 112 -17.36 -14.92 10.01
C ALA A 112 -17.30 -14.26 8.61
N TYR A 113 -16.32 -13.40 8.39
CA TYR A 113 -16.08 -12.78 7.09
C TYR A 113 -15.74 -13.82 6.01
N VAL A 114 -14.84 -14.76 6.32
CA VAL A 114 -14.47 -15.84 5.38
C VAL A 114 -15.69 -16.67 4.98
N ALA A 115 -16.56 -17.01 5.92
CA ALA A 115 -17.79 -17.75 5.65
C ALA A 115 -18.76 -16.95 4.74
N SER A 116 -18.97 -15.66 5.04
CA SER A 116 -19.77 -14.76 4.20
C SER A 116 -19.21 -14.66 2.78
N ASN A 117 -17.89 -14.49 2.65
CA ASN A 117 -17.22 -14.37 1.36
C ASN A 117 -17.30 -15.67 0.53
N ARG A 118 -17.24 -16.84 1.18
CA ARG A 118 -17.46 -18.14 0.52
C ARG A 118 -18.88 -18.24 -0.04
N LYS A 119 -19.91 -17.88 0.74
CA LYS A 119 -21.32 -17.85 0.28
C LYS A 119 -21.51 -16.91 -0.92
N ARG A 120 -20.92 -15.71 -0.86
CA ARG A 120 -20.96 -14.75 -1.98
C ARG A 120 -20.31 -15.31 -3.24
N LYS A 121 -19.15 -15.97 -3.12
CA LYS A 121 -18.47 -16.61 -4.26
C LYS A 121 -19.26 -17.76 -4.85
N HIS A 122 -19.91 -18.57 -4.01
CA HIS A 122 -20.76 -19.68 -4.45
C HIS A 122 -21.98 -19.19 -5.24
N ASN A 123 -22.56 -18.05 -4.85
CA ASN A 123 -23.75 -17.50 -5.49
C ASN A 123 -23.45 -16.61 -6.72
N LEU A 124 -22.17 -16.39 -7.05
CA LEU A 124 -21.81 -15.73 -8.30
C LEU A 124 -21.96 -16.73 -9.45
N PRO A 125 -22.71 -16.41 -10.51
CA PRO A 125 -22.80 -17.28 -11.68
C PRO A 125 -21.38 -17.50 -12.21
N GLY A 126 -20.94 -18.75 -12.21
CA GLY A 126 -19.64 -19.12 -12.76
C GLY A 126 -19.55 -18.66 -14.21
N PRO A 127 -18.36 -18.26 -14.70
CA PRO A 127 -18.20 -17.95 -16.11
C PRO A 127 -18.69 -19.16 -16.92
N PRO A 128 -19.52 -18.95 -17.96
CA PRO A 128 -20.06 -20.06 -18.73
C PRO A 128 -18.92 -20.94 -19.22
N LEU A 129 -18.98 -22.24 -18.91
CA LEU A 129 -18.02 -23.22 -19.40
C LEU A 129 -18.07 -23.20 -20.93
N MET A 130 -17.10 -22.53 -21.56
CA MET A 130 -16.94 -22.60 -23.00
C MET A 130 -16.61 -24.04 -23.37
N ARG A 131 -17.60 -24.75 -23.91
CA ARG A 131 -17.41 -26.05 -24.54
C ARG A 131 -16.59 -25.81 -25.81
N PHE A 132 -15.28 -26.04 -25.75
CA PHE A 132 -14.45 -26.09 -26.96
C PHE A 132 -14.87 -27.32 -27.77
N SER A 133 -15.74 -27.10 -28.78
CA SER A 133 -16.02 -28.13 -29.76
C SER A 133 -14.75 -28.33 -30.60
N ALA A 134 -14.17 -29.52 -30.51
CA ALA A 134 -13.04 -29.91 -31.34
C ALA A 134 -13.49 -29.89 -32.82
N ARG A 135 -13.07 -28.86 -33.57
CA ARG A 135 -13.17 -28.88 -35.04
C ARG A 135 -12.25 -29.96 -35.57
N LYS A 136 -12.83 -31.10 -35.95
CA LYS A 136 -12.16 -32.16 -36.69
C LYS A 136 -11.67 -31.57 -38.02
N LYS A 137 -10.36 -31.37 -38.15
CA LYS A 137 -9.74 -30.93 -39.41
C LYS A 137 -9.99 -32.00 -40.46
N ARG A 138 -10.53 -31.59 -41.61
CA ARG A 138 -10.57 -32.38 -42.84
C ARG A 138 -9.20 -32.34 -43.51
#